data_AF-A0A9Q7SGK4-F1
#
_entry.id   AF-A0A9Q7SGK4-F1
#
_cell.length_a   1.000
_cell.length_b   1.000
_cell.length_c   1.000
_cell.angle_alpha   90.00
_cell.angle_beta   90.00
_cell.angle_gamma   90.00
#
_symmetry.space_group_name_H-M   'P 1'
#
loop_
_entity.id
_entity.type
_entity.pdbx_description
1 polymer ?
#
loop_
_entity_poly.entity_id
_entity_poly.type
_entity_poly.pdbx_seq_one_letter_code
_entity_poly.pdbx_strand_id
1 'polypeptide(L)'
;MDDLLQVDPDALLSFAQQLDERAGDLERGLADERVKVESALKRSGSMYTRDGRTAPVFKPLGSALAGVLGRAEENVRAVTDTLRNDAELLRGLVEAHDDAERRAVRGWESGEVQMKPRGAAA
;
A
#
# COMPACT_ATOMS: atom_id res chain seq x y z
N MET A 1 0.25 32.18 21.28
CA MET A 1 0.10 30.85 21.90
C MET A 1 -0.97 30.14 21.10
N ASP A 2 -0.60 29.47 20.01
CA ASP A 2 -1.55 28.63 19.26
C ASP A 2 -0.84 27.54 18.42
N ASP A 3 0.33 27.07 18.88
CA ASP A 3 1.01 25.89 18.32
C ASP A 3 0.51 24.62 19.03
N LEU A 4 -0.81 24.49 19.19
CA LEU A 4 -1.38 23.19 19.53
C LEU A 4 -1.43 22.38 18.25
N LEU A 5 -0.55 21.39 18.14
CA LEU A 5 -0.57 20.40 17.08
C LEU A 5 -1.96 19.73 17.07
N GLN A 6 -2.83 20.16 16.16
CA GLN A 6 -4.14 19.53 15.97
C GLN A 6 -3.93 18.28 15.12
N VAL A 7 -3.98 17.12 15.77
CA VAL A 7 -4.02 15.82 15.10
C VAL A 7 -5.49 15.55 14.73
N ASP A 8 -5.71 15.10 13.50
CA ASP A 8 -7.00 14.57 13.03
C ASP A 8 -6.85 13.05 12.84
N PRO A 9 -7.19 12.24 13.87
CA PRO A 9 -7.03 10.79 13.83
C PRO A 9 -7.80 10.13 12.68
N ASP A 10 -9.03 10.58 12.42
CA ASP A 10 -9.89 10.01 11.40
C ASP A 10 -9.31 10.24 10.00
N ALA A 11 -8.79 11.44 9.74
CA ALA A 11 -8.12 11.75 8.48
C ALA A 11 -6.84 10.89 8.28
N LEU A 12 -6.05 10.69 9.33
CA LEU A 12 -4.84 9.86 9.27
C LEU A 12 -5.17 8.39 9.03
N LEU A 13 -6.19 7.85 9.69
CA LEU A 13 -6.66 6.48 9.48
C LEU A 13 -7.26 6.29 8.08
N SER A 14 -8.03 7.26 7.60
CA SER A 14 -8.55 7.25 6.22
C SER A 14 -7.42 7.26 5.20
N PHE A 15 -6.39 8.07 5.43
CA PHE A 15 -5.23 8.11 4.54
C PHE A 15 -4.46 6.79 4.56
N ALA A 16 -4.24 6.20 5.74
CA ALA A 16 -3.62 4.88 5.87
C ALA A 16 -4.41 3.80 5.09
N GLN A 17 -5.74 3.80 5.18
CA GLN A 17 -6.58 2.89 4.40
C GLN A 17 -6.40 3.10 2.89
N GLN A 18 -6.36 4.35 2.42
CA GLN A 18 -6.15 4.65 1.01
C GLN A 18 -4.80 4.13 0.50
N LEU A 19 -3.73 4.22 1.30
CA LEU A 19 -2.42 3.68 0.92
C LEU A 19 -2.46 2.16 0.71
N ASP A 20 -3.14 1.42 1.60
CA ASP A 20 -3.32 -0.02 1.46
C ASP A 20 -4.16 -0.41 0.24
N GLU A 21 -5.24 0.33 -0.02
CA GLU A 21 -6.09 0.12 -1.20
C GLU A 21 -5.30 0.36 -2.50
N ARG A 22 -4.51 1.44 -2.57
CA ARG A 22 -3.64 1.73 -3.71
C ARG A 22 -2.57 0.67 -3.91
N ALA A 23 -2.00 0.15 -2.82
CA ALA A 23 -1.06 -0.96 -2.88
C ALA A 23 -1.72 -2.21 -3.51
N GLY A 24 -2.93 -2.57 -3.05
CA GLY A 24 -3.69 -3.69 -3.61
C GLY A 24 -4.10 -3.49 -5.07
N ASP A 25 -4.45 -2.27 -5.47
CA ASP A 25 -4.79 -1.94 -6.86
C ASP A 25 -3.60 -2.08 -7.80
N LEU A 26 -2.41 -1.64 -7.38
CA LEU A 26 -1.17 -1.77 -8.17
C LEU A 26 -0.79 -3.23 -8.41
N GLU A 27 -0.86 -4.06 -7.38
CA GLU A 27 -0.54 -5.49 -7.49
C GLU A 27 -1.53 -6.23 -8.41
N ARG A 28 -2.84 -6.00 -8.22
CA ARG A 28 -3.87 -6.60 -9.07
C ARG A 28 -3.77 -6.14 -10.52
N GLY A 29 -3.60 -4.82 -10.73
CA GLY A 29 -3.45 -4.25 -12.06
C GLY A 29 -2.25 -4.82 -12.82
N LEU A 30 -1.11 -4.99 -12.15
CA LEU A 30 0.06 -5.60 -12.78
C LEU A 30 -0.17 -7.08 -13.11
N ALA A 31 -0.78 -7.85 -12.20
CA ALA A 31 -1.09 -9.25 -12.44
C ALA A 31 -2.03 -9.43 -13.64
N ASP A 32 -3.06 -8.59 -13.75
CA ASP A 32 -4.00 -8.59 -14.88
C ASP A 32 -3.30 -8.26 -16.20
N GLU A 33 -2.45 -7.22 -16.23
CA GLU A 33 -1.70 -6.84 -17.43
C GLU A 33 -0.68 -7.91 -17.83
N ARG A 34 0.00 -8.55 -16.87
CA ARG A 34 0.89 -9.68 -17.14
C ARG A 34 0.17 -10.78 -17.90
N VAL A 35 -1.00 -11.21 -17.42
CA VAL A 35 -1.79 -12.26 -18.06
C VAL A 35 -2.19 -11.85 -19.49
N LYS A 36 -2.60 -10.60 -19.71
CA LYS A 36 -2.96 -10.10 -21.04
C LYS A 36 -1.77 -10.14 -22.00
N VAL A 37 -0.61 -9.65 -21.57
CA VAL A 37 0.59 -9.56 -22.42
C VAL A 37 1.17 -10.94 -22.74
N GLU A 38 1.30 -11.83 -21.75
CA GLU A 38 1.76 -13.21 -21.97
C GLU A 38 0.80 -13.97 -22.91
N SER A 39 -0.51 -13.79 -22.72
CA SER A 39 -1.51 -14.40 -23.59
C SER A 39 -1.44 -13.86 -25.02
N ALA A 40 -1.20 -12.56 -25.19
CA ALA A 40 -1.03 -11.96 -26.51
C ALA A 40 0.20 -12.52 -27.24
N LEU A 41 1.32 -12.65 -26.54
CA LEU A 41 2.53 -13.25 -27.10
C LEU A 41 2.30 -14.72 -27.49
N LYS A 42 1.66 -15.50 -26.62
CA LYS A 42 1.33 -16.91 -26.89
C LYS A 42 0.45 -17.06 -28.13
N ARG A 43 -0.59 -16.23 -28.25
CA ARG A 43 -1.47 -16.20 -29.43
C ARG A 43 -0.68 -15.85 -30.69
N SER A 44 0.12 -14.79 -30.65
CA SER A 44 0.95 -14.38 -31.79
C SER A 44 1.88 -15.51 -32.24
N GLY A 45 2.60 -16.14 -31.31
CA GLY A 45 3.50 -17.24 -31.64
C GLY A 45 2.80 -18.51 -32.13
N SER A 46 1.55 -18.76 -31.71
CA SER A 46 0.76 -19.92 -32.17
C SER A 46 0.30 -19.81 -33.63
N MET A 47 0.19 -18.59 -34.18
CA MET A 47 -0.21 -18.38 -35.58
C MET A 47 0.81 -18.95 -36.59
N TYR A 48 2.03 -19.26 -36.13
CA TYR A 48 3.13 -19.74 -36.96
C TYR A 48 3.33 -21.26 -36.88
N THR A 49 2.46 -21.99 -36.19
CA THR A 49 2.54 -23.45 -36.06
C THR A 49 1.20 -24.10 -36.38
N ARG A 50 1.22 -25.30 -36.97
CA ARG A 50 0.00 -26.06 -37.26
C ARG A 50 -0.64 -26.68 -36.02
N ASP A 51 0.15 -26.89 -34.97
CA ASP A 51 -0.27 -27.52 -33.72
C ASP A 51 -0.69 -26.51 -32.64
N GLY A 52 -0.70 -25.21 -32.97
CA GLY A 52 -1.10 -24.13 -32.06
C GLY A 52 -0.11 -23.87 -30.92
N ARG A 53 1.07 -24.49 -30.91
CA ARG A 53 2.11 -24.19 -29.93
C ARG A 53 2.87 -22.93 -30.33
N THR A 54 3.41 -22.19 -29.36
CA THR A 54 4.27 -21.03 -29.65
C THR A 54 5.47 -21.47 -30.50
N ALA A 55 5.65 -20.88 -31.68
CA ALA A 55 6.76 -21.22 -32.57
C ALA A 55 8.13 -21.01 -31.87
N PRO A 56 9.11 -21.92 -32.05
CA PRO A 56 10.40 -21.86 -31.35
C PRO A 56 11.15 -20.52 -31.51
N VAL A 57 10.99 -19.84 -32.65
CA VAL A 57 11.59 -18.53 -32.93
C VAL A 57 11.13 -17.43 -31.96
N PHE A 58 9.96 -17.57 -31.34
CA PHE A 58 9.45 -16.62 -30.35
C PHE A 58 9.90 -16.94 -28.91
N LYS A 59 10.57 -18.07 -28.66
CA LYS A 59 11.05 -18.41 -27.30
C LYS A 59 11.98 -17.35 -26.70
N PRO A 60 12.97 -16.80 -27.43
CA PRO A 60 13.82 -15.74 -26.88
C PRO A 60 13.01 -14.49 -26.50
N LEU A 61 12.03 -14.11 -27.33
CA LEU A 61 11.13 -13.00 -27.04
C LEU A 61 10.29 -13.26 -25.79
N GLY A 62 9.75 -14.48 -25.63
CA GLY A 62 9.01 -14.87 -24.44
C GLY A 62 9.86 -14.86 -23.16
N SER A 63 11.12 -15.29 -23.26
CA SER A 63 12.05 -15.22 -22.14
C SER A 63 12.38 -13.77 -21.76
N ALA A 64 12.61 -12.90 -22.75
CA ALA A 64 12.88 -11.49 -22.50
C ALA A 64 11.66 -10.80 -21.87
N LEU A 65 10.46 -11.07 -22.38
CA LEU A 65 9.22 -10.57 -21.81
C LEU A 65 9.03 -11.02 -20.36
N ALA A 66 9.22 -12.32 -20.08
CA ALA A 66 9.09 -12.85 -18.72
C ALA A 66 10.08 -12.17 -17.74
N GLY A 67 11.31 -11.88 -18.19
CA GLY A 67 12.29 -11.14 -17.40
C GLY A 67 11.86 -9.69 -17.11
N VAL A 68 11.35 -8.98 -18.13
CA VAL A 68 10.83 -7.61 -17.95
C VAL A 68 9.64 -7.58 -17.00
N LEU A 69 8.69 -8.51 -17.16
CA LEU A 69 7.52 -8.62 -16.29
C LEU A 69 7.89 -8.99 -14.86
N GLY A 70 8.86 -9.89 -14.67
CA GLY A 70 9.40 -10.20 -13.34
C GLY A 70 10.01 -8.97 -12.67
N ARG A 71 10.76 -8.16 -13.42
CA ARG A 71 11.31 -6.91 -12.87
C ARG A 71 10.23 -5.88 -12.54
N ALA A 72 9.17 -5.81 -13.35
CA ALA A 72 8.01 -4.97 -13.05
C ALA A 72 7.31 -5.39 -11.75
N GLU A 73 7.17 -6.70 -11.51
CA GLU A 73 6.62 -7.25 -10.26
C GLU A 73 7.46 -6.91 -9.04
N GLU A 74 8.79 -7.04 -9.15
CA GLU A 74 9.71 -6.63 -8.07
C GLU A 74 9.59 -5.15 -7.75
N ASN A 75 9.49 -4.29 -8.77
CA ASN A 75 9.35 -2.85 -8.57
C ASN A 75 8.01 -2.49 -7.95
N VAL A 76 6.90 -3.09 -8.43
CA VAL A 76 5.58 -2.87 -7.84
C VAL A 76 5.57 -3.34 -6.40
N ARG A 77 6.11 -4.52 -6.10
CA ARG A 77 6.21 -5.03 -4.73
C ARG A 77 6.97 -4.06 -3.82
N ALA A 78 8.12 -3.53 -4.26
CA ALA A 78 8.88 -2.58 -3.44
C ALA A 78 8.08 -1.30 -3.14
N VAL A 79 7.31 -0.81 -4.12
CA VAL A 79 6.43 0.36 -3.91
C VAL A 79 5.27 0.01 -2.97
N THR A 80 4.60 -1.13 -3.17
CA THR A 80 3.44 -1.52 -2.36
C THR A 80 3.82 -1.86 -0.93
N ASP A 81 4.98 -2.45 -0.70
CA ASP A 81 5.55 -2.65 0.64
C ASP A 81 5.80 -1.31 1.33
N THR A 82 6.30 -0.30 0.60
CA THR A 82 6.48 1.05 1.15
C THR A 82 5.15 1.69 1.54
N LEU A 83 4.14 1.61 0.66
CA LEU A 83 2.81 2.17 0.94
C LEU A 83 2.17 1.54 2.19
N ARG A 84 2.29 0.21 2.35
CA ARG A 84 1.79 -0.52 3.52
C ARG A 84 2.54 -0.14 4.80
N ASN A 85 3.87 -0.04 4.72
CA ASN A 85 4.67 0.44 5.84
C ASN A 85 4.23 1.86 6.27
N ASP A 86 4.02 2.76 5.32
CA ASP A 86 3.57 4.12 5.62
C ASP A 86 2.16 4.12 6.25
N ALA A 87 1.26 3.26 5.78
CA ALA A 87 -0.06 3.05 6.39
C ALA A 87 0.04 2.55 7.84
N GLU A 88 0.93 1.61 8.12
CA GLU A 88 1.20 1.12 9.48
C GLU A 88 1.75 2.22 10.39
N LEU A 89 2.69 3.03 9.90
CA LEU A 89 3.24 4.16 10.65
C LEU A 89 2.18 5.20 11.00
N LEU A 90 1.26 5.50 10.08
CA LEU A 90 0.14 6.41 10.33
C LEU A 90 -0.81 5.87 11.41
N ARG A 91 -1.12 4.56 11.38
CA ARG A 91 -1.93 3.91 12.42
C ARG A 91 -1.23 3.95 13.78
N GLY A 92 0.08 3.67 13.81
CA GLY A 92 0.88 3.74 15.03
C GLY A 92 0.95 5.16 15.61
N LEU A 93 0.97 6.19 14.76
CA LEU A 93 0.90 7.59 15.20
C LEU A 93 -0.42 7.90 15.90
N VAL A 94 -1.55 7.45 15.33
CA VAL A 94 -2.88 7.63 15.93
C VAL A 94 -2.98 6.89 17.26
N GLU A 95 -2.52 5.64 17.32
CA GLU A 95 -2.51 4.88 18.58
C GLU A 95 -1.68 5.57 19.67
N ALA A 96 -0.48 6.06 19.31
CA ALA A 96 0.38 6.80 20.24
C ALA A 96 -0.27 8.12 20.71
N HIS A 97 -1.03 8.79 19.83
CA HIS A 97 -1.80 9.98 20.16
C HIS A 97 -2.90 9.66 21.17
N ASP A 98 -3.73 8.65 20.91
CA ASP A 98 -4.80 8.22 21.80
C ASP A 98 -4.26 7.80 23.18
N ASP A 99 -3.11 7.14 23.23
CA ASP A 99 -2.41 6.80 24.47
C ASP A 99 -1.91 8.02 25.24
N ALA A 100 -1.43 9.04 24.54
CA ALA A 100 -1.04 10.30 25.14
C ALA A 100 -2.27 11.04 25.71
N GLU A 101 -3.38 11.09 24.97
CA GLU A 101 -4.62 11.70 25.43
C GLU A 101 -5.19 10.99 26.66
N ARG A 102 -5.23 9.65 26.65
CA ARG A 102 -5.68 8.85 27.81
C ARG A 102 -4.82 9.08 29.06
N ARG A 103 -3.50 9.21 28.90
CA ARG A 103 -2.59 9.55 30.00
C ARG A 103 -2.83 10.96 30.52
N ALA A 104 -3.03 11.92 29.62
CA ALA A 104 -3.31 13.30 29.99
C ALA A 104 -4.62 13.43 30.78
N VAL A 105 -5.68 12.72 30.36
CA VAL A 105 -6.96 12.68 31.08
C VAL A 105 -6.77 12.16 32.50
N ARG A 106 -6.08 11.02 32.67
CA ARG A 106 -5.81 10.46 34.01
C ARG A 106 -4.99 11.41 34.90
N GLY A 107 -3.99 12.08 34.33
CA GLY A 107 -3.16 13.05 35.05
C GLY A 107 -3.92 14.32 35.44
N TRP A 108 -4.93 14.70 34.65
CA TRP A 108 -5.82 15.81 34.99
C TRP A 108 -6.79 15.42 36.11
N GLU A 109 -7.39 14.22 36.03
CA GLU A 109 -8.29 13.68 37.05
C GLU A 109 -7.57 13.48 38.41
N SER A 110 -6.27 13.14 38.39
CA SER A 110 -5.45 13.02 39.61
C SER A 110 -4.94 14.37 40.17
N GLY A 111 -5.12 15.48 39.43
CA GLY A 111 -4.61 16.79 39.79
C GLY A 111 -3.10 16.99 39.57
N GLU A 112 -2.40 16.02 38.96
CA GLU A 112 -0.99 16.11 38.61
C GLU A 112 -0.72 17.05 37.42
N VAL A 113 -1.72 17.23 36.55
CA VAL A 113 -1.64 18.10 35.37
C VAL A 113 -2.60 19.28 35.52
N GLN A 114 -2.08 20.50 35.40
CA GLN A 114 -2.87 21.72 35.58
C GLN A 114 -3.62 22.19 34.32
N MET A 115 -3.37 21.57 33.16
CA MET A 115 -4.05 21.88 31.90
C MET A 115 -5.14 20.84 31.60
N LYS A 116 -6.35 21.30 31.28
CA LYS A 116 -7.49 20.41 30.95
C LYS A 116 -7.29 19.78 29.56
N PRO A 117 -7.19 18.44 29.46
CA PRO A 117 -7.11 17.75 28.18
C PRO A 117 -8.47 17.68 27.50
N ARG A 118 -8.48 17.43 26.19
CA ARG A 118 -9.68 17.47 25.35
C ARG A 118 -10.75 16.44 25.76
N GLY A 119 -10.31 15.25 26.19
CA GLY A 119 -11.18 14.16 26.64
C GLY A 119 -11.64 14.23 28.11
N ALA A 120 -11.25 15.24 28.88
CA ALA A 120 -11.68 15.37 30.27
C ALA A 120 -13.16 15.83 30.36
N ALA A 121 -13.96 15.16 31.19
CA ALA A 121 -15.34 15.54 31.45
C ALA A 121 -15.46 16.99 31.95
N ALA A 122 -16.60 17.64 31.64
CA ALA A 122 -16.87 19.05 31.95
C ALA A 122 -16.72 19.34 33.44
#